data_AF-A0A9Q5P4C2-F1
#
_entry.id   AF-A0A9Q5P4C2-F1
#
_cell.length_a   1.000
_cell.length_b   1.000
_cell.length_c   1.000
_cell.angle_alpha   90.00
_cell.angle_beta   90.00
_cell.angle_gamma   90.00
#
_symmetry.space_group_name_H-M   'P 1'
#
loop_
_entity.id
_entity.type
_entity.pdbx_description
1 polymer ?
#
loop_
_entity_poly.entity_id
_entity_poly.type
_entity_poly.pdbx_seq_one_letter_code
_entity_poly.pdbx_strand_id
1 'polypeptide(L)'
;MCSKIEQINVNNMFNRAMSIKENTVITYTDLMTDKEIKIWNELNAAERVGIILPFNLMLVKNGVDRRIVPSIKLNDDRIFINN
;
A
#
# COMPACT_ATOMS: atom_id res chain seq x y z
N MET A 1 -8.99 -6.17 -21.68
CA MET A 1 -7.88 -5.26 -21.34
C MET A 1 -7.73 -5.33 -19.84
N CYS A 2 -6.60 -5.80 -19.30
CA CYS A 2 -6.38 -5.73 -17.84
C CYS A 2 -6.34 -4.26 -17.41
N SER A 3 -7.05 -3.91 -16.34
CA SER A 3 -7.02 -2.56 -15.79
C SER A 3 -5.61 -2.23 -15.32
N LYS A 4 -5.19 -0.95 -15.43
CA LYS A 4 -3.89 -0.50 -14.87
C LYS A 4 -3.75 -0.86 -13.38
N ILE A 5 -4.87 -0.83 -12.66
CA ILE A 5 -4.97 -1.20 -11.24
C ILE A 5 -4.60 -2.68 -11.02
N GLU A 6 -5.04 -3.59 -11.89
CA GLU A 6 -4.76 -5.04 -11.76
C GLU A 6 -3.29 -5.40 -11.94
N GLN A 7 -2.47 -4.47 -12.46
CA GLN A 7 -1.03 -4.66 -12.64
C GLN A 7 -0.21 -4.36 -11.38
N ILE A 8 -0.82 -3.78 -10.33
CA ILE A 8 -0.19 -3.55 -9.04
C ILE A 8 -0.56 -4.70 -8.09
N ASN A 9 0.43 -5.45 -7.64
CA ASN A 9 0.20 -6.63 -6.81
C ASN A 9 0.11 -6.26 -5.32
N VAL A 10 -1.12 -6.06 -4.86
CA VAL A 10 -1.45 -5.75 -3.46
C VAL A 10 -0.93 -6.80 -2.47
N ASN A 11 -0.94 -8.09 -2.83
CA ASN A 11 -0.40 -9.14 -1.96
C ASN A 11 1.11 -9.00 -1.77
N ASN A 12 1.84 -8.64 -2.82
CA ASN A 12 3.27 -8.36 -2.72
C ASN A 12 3.54 -7.14 -1.85
N MET A 13 2.74 -6.08 -1.98
CA MET A 13 2.85 -4.90 -1.10
C MET A 13 2.70 -5.29 0.37
N PHE A 14 1.72 -6.14 0.69
CA PHE A 14 1.51 -6.63 2.06
C PHE A 14 2.65 -7.49 2.58
N ASN A 15 3.13 -8.44 1.78
CA ASN A 15 4.26 -9.28 2.17
C ASN A 15 5.51 -8.44 2.45
N ARG A 16 5.75 -7.40 1.65
CA ARG A 16 6.84 -6.43 1.87
C ARG A 16 6.62 -5.64 3.16
N ALA A 17 5.43 -5.11 3.40
CA ALA A 17 5.13 -4.38 4.64
C ALA A 17 5.33 -5.26 5.89
N MET A 18 4.91 -6.53 5.82
CA MET A 18 5.09 -7.51 6.90
C MET A 18 6.55 -7.86 7.18
N SER A 19 7.41 -7.80 6.16
CA SER A 19 8.85 -8.10 6.27
C SER A 19 9.63 -7.05 7.06
N ILE A 20 9.11 -5.82 7.18
CA ILE A 20 9.78 -4.72 7.87
C ILE A 20 9.72 -4.92 9.39
N LYS A 21 10.89 -5.04 10.02
CA LYS A 21 11.04 -5.35 11.45
C LYS A 21 11.35 -4.15 12.34
N GLU A 22 11.65 -3.01 11.74
CA GLU A 22 11.99 -1.79 12.47
C GLU A 22 10.82 -0.82 12.51
N ASN A 23 10.84 0.11 13.47
CA ASN A 23 9.91 1.22 13.51
C ASN A 23 10.24 2.19 12.38
N THR A 24 9.33 2.35 11.43
CA THR A 24 9.61 3.16 10.23
C THR A 24 8.35 3.83 9.70
N VAL A 25 8.55 4.87 8.91
CA VAL A 25 7.51 5.58 8.16
C VAL A 25 7.85 5.44 6.69
N ILE A 26 6.96 4.80 5.94
CA ILE A 26 7.10 4.57 4.50
C ILE A 26 5.89 5.15 3.76
N THR A 27 5.85 4.98 2.45
CA THR A 27 4.73 5.29 1.56
C THR A 27 4.28 4.04 0.81
N TYR A 28 3.13 4.10 0.12
CA TYR A 28 2.67 2.99 -0.73
C TYR A 28 3.69 2.58 -1.80
N THR A 29 4.42 3.55 -2.38
CA THR A 29 5.41 3.29 -3.43
C THR A 29 6.64 2.53 -2.93
N ASP A 30 6.99 2.64 -1.65
CA ASP A 30 8.08 1.86 -1.04
C ASP A 30 7.77 0.35 -1.00
N LEU A 31 6.49 0.00 -1.09
CA LEU A 31 6.02 -1.38 -1.14
C LEU A 31 5.89 -1.93 -2.57
N MET A 32 6.23 -1.13 -3.59
CA MET A 32 6.04 -1.45 -5.01
C MET A 32 7.37 -1.70 -5.73
N THR A 33 7.31 -2.32 -6.90
CA THR A 33 8.42 -2.39 -7.86
C THR A 33 8.49 -1.12 -8.71
N ASP A 34 9.63 -0.84 -9.34
CA ASP A 34 9.77 0.29 -10.27
C ASP A 34 8.72 0.32 -11.37
N LYS A 35 8.29 -0.87 -11.83
CA LYS A 35 7.20 -0.99 -12.81
C LYS A 35 5.86 -0.55 -12.22
N GLU A 36 5.53 -1.02 -11.02
CA GLU A 36 4.29 -0.67 -10.32
C GLU A 36 4.27 0.82 -9.93
N ILE A 37 5.42 1.40 -9.56
CA ILE A 37 5.55 2.84 -9.26
C ILE A 37 5.22 3.69 -10.49
N LYS A 38 5.70 3.30 -11.68
CA LYS A 38 5.34 4.00 -12.93
C LYS A 38 3.83 3.99 -13.16
N ILE A 39 3.20 2.83 -12.97
CA ILE A 39 1.75 2.69 -13.10
C ILE A 39 1.02 3.54 -12.05
N TRP A 40 1.43 3.48 -10.78
CA TRP A 40 0.88 4.27 -9.68
C TRP A 40 0.89 5.78 -9.97
N ASN A 41 1.99 6.27 -10.54
CA ASN A 41 2.16 7.68 -10.90
C ASN A 41 1.25 8.12 -12.05
N GLU A 42 0.82 7.21 -12.93
CA GLU A 42 -0.16 7.48 -13.98
C GLU A 42 -1.61 7.45 -13.48
N LEU A 43 -1.88 6.82 -12.32
CA LEU A 43 -3.22 6.73 -11.75
C LEU A 43 -3.62 8.05 -11.08
N ASN A 44 -4.86 8.47 -11.30
CA ASN A 44 -5.46 9.56 -10.54
C ASN A 44 -5.84 9.11 -9.12
N ALA A 45 -6.19 10.06 -8.25
CA ALA A 45 -6.51 9.77 -6.85
C ALA A 45 -7.66 8.76 -6.69
N ALA A 46 -8.71 8.82 -7.51
CA ALA A 46 -9.84 7.88 -7.44
C ALA A 46 -9.45 6.48 -7.89
N GLU A 47 -8.54 6.35 -8.86
CA GLU A 47 -8.01 5.05 -9.29
C GLU A 47 -7.10 4.42 -8.22
N ARG A 48 -6.29 5.23 -7.53
CA ARG A 48 -5.43 4.77 -6.42
C ARG A 48 -6.24 4.19 -5.26
N VAL A 49 -7.45 4.66 -5.01
CA VAL A 49 -8.37 4.06 -4.02
C VAL A 49 -8.61 2.58 -4.32
N GLY A 50 -8.63 2.18 -5.60
CA GLY A 50 -8.74 0.78 -6.02
C GLY A 50 -7.59 -0.13 -5.59
N ILE A 51 -6.46 0.44 -5.16
CA ILE A 51 -5.28 -0.28 -4.60
C ILE A 51 -5.22 -0.12 -3.09
N ILE A 52 -5.39 1.11 -2.60
CA ILE A 52 -5.30 1.45 -1.17
C ILE A 52 -6.34 0.68 -0.35
N LEU A 53 -7.59 0.63 -0.82
CA LEU A 53 -8.67 -0.01 -0.07
C LEU A 53 -8.44 -1.53 0.09
N PRO A 54 -8.14 -2.31 -0.97
CA PRO A 54 -7.79 -3.72 -0.81
C PRO A 54 -6.59 -3.96 0.12
N PHE A 55 -5.55 -3.13 0.03
CA PHE A 55 -4.40 -3.22 0.92
C PHE A 55 -4.79 -3.02 2.38
N ASN A 56 -5.51 -1.93 2.70
CA ASN A 56 -5.96 -1.63 4.06
C ASN A 56 -6.89 -2.72 4.61
N LEU A 57 -7.82 -3.24 3.79
CA LEU A 57 -8.69 -4.35 4.18
C LEU A 57 -7.89 -5.61 4.52
N MET A 58 -6.80 -5.88 3.79
CA MET A 58 -5.94 -7.03 4.07
C MET A 58 -5.18 -6.88 5.38
N LEU A 59 -4.77 -5.67 5.76
CA LEU A 59 -4.17 -5.43 7.08
C LEU A 59 -5.14 -5.79 8.21
N VAL A 60 -6.39 -5.32 8.13
CA VAL A 60 -7.44 -5.59 9.11
C VAL A 60 -7.78 -7.08 9.15
N LYS A 61 -7.94 -7.72 7.98
CA LYS A 61 -8.24 -9.16 7.89
C LYS A 61 -7.16 -10.05 8.52
N ASN A 62 -5.91 -9.61 8.50
CA ASN A 62 -4.79 -10.33 9.11
C ASN A 62 -4.46 -9.86 10.54
N GLY A 63 -5.23 -8.92 11.10
CA GLY A 63 -5.03 -8.43 12.47
C GLY A 63 -3.73 -7.66 12.70
N VAL A 64 -3.18 -7.05 11.65
CA VAL A 64 -1.90 -6.31 11.70
C VAL A 64 -2.09 -4.80 11.57
N ASP A 65 -3.32 -4.32 11.58
CA ASP A 65 -3.72 -2.91 11.45
C ASP A 65 -3.27 -2.03 12.63
N ARG A 66 -2.85 -2.62 13.75
CA ARG A 66 -2.19 -1.90 14.85
C ARG A 66 -0.68 -1.72 14.65
N ARG A 67 -0.05 -2.64 13.91
CA ARG A 67 1.38 -2.65 13.59
C ARG A 67 1.65 -1.85 12.32
N ILE A 68 0.86 -2.05 11.27
CA ILE A 68 0.98 -1.38 9.98
C ILE A 68 -0.22 -0.44 9.87
N VAL A 69 0.00 0.85 10.05
CA VAL A 69 -1.04 1.88 10.17
C VAL A 69 -0.92 2.84 8.98
N PRO A 70 -1.72 2.66 7.92
CA PRO A 70 -1.85 3.66 6.88
C PRO A 70 -2.47 4.94 7.43
N SER A 71 -1.91 6.10 7.08
CA SER A 71 -2.56 7.38 7.36
C SER A 71 -3.75 7.56 6.40
N ILE A 72 -4.96 7.62 6.94
CA ILE A 72 -6.19 7.71 6.13
C ILE A 72 -6.54 9.18 5.82
N LYS A 73 -5.69 10.14 6.22
CA LYS A 73 -5.94 11.56 5.95
C LYS A 73 -5.79 11.84 4.46
N LEU A 74 -6.66 12.71 3.93
CA LEU A 74 -6.58 13.18 2.55
C LEU A 74 -5.19 13.78 2.29
N ASN A 75 -4.48 13.21 1.31
CA ASN A 75 -3.10 13.51 0.89
C ASN A 75 -1.96 13.03 1.80
N ASP A 76 -2.23 12.15 2.78
CA ASP A 76 -1.18 11.55 3.59
C ASP A 76 -0.95 10.08 3.18
N ASP A 77 -0.05 9.85 2.23
CA ASP A 77 0.26 8.51 1.71
C ASP A 77 1.22 7.72 2.63
N ARG A 78 1.47 8.21 3.86
CA ARG A 78 2.38 7.55 4.80
C ARG A 78 1.76 6.33 5.44
N ILE A 79 2.58 5.31 5.65
CA ILE A 79 2.27 4.10 6.39
C ILE A 79 3.27 4.02 7.54
N PHE A 80 2.76 3.97 8.76
CA PHE A 80 3.56 3.78 9.96
C PHE A 80 3.68 2.29 10.26
N ILE A 81 4.89 1.81 10.46
CA ILE A 81 5.16 0.44 10.87
C ILE A 81 5.75 0.49 12.29
N ASN A 82 5.03 -0.11 13.24
CA ASN A 82 5.34 -0.11 14.67
C ASN A 82 5.51 -1.56 15.15
N ASN A 83 6.75 -1.98 15.43
CA ASN A 83 7.11 -3.30 15.97
C ASN A 83 7.28 -3.29 17.49
#